data_AF-A0A950BQL6-F1
#
_entry.id   AF-A0A950BQL6-F1
#
_cell.length_a   1.000
_cell.length_b   1.000
_cell.length_c   1.000
_cell.angle_alpha   90.00
_cell.angle_beta   90.00
_cell.angle_gamma   90.00
#
_symmetry.space_group_name_H-M   'P 1'
#
loop_
_entity.id
_entity.type
_entity.pdbx_description
1 polymer ?
#
loop_
_entity_poly.entity_id
_entity_poly.type
_entity_poly.pdbx_seq_one_letter_code
_entity_poly.pdbx_strand_id
1 'polypeptide(L)'
;MRLLAVGVDHRSAPASVREALAFDEPKYTRGLEALAQTFPGNELVILSTCNRVEIYLAGSSESVPDADALVDFLVDFHGVRSELFAGHLVSYHDEGAVGHLFRVAASLESLVLGEGQILGQVREAYRAAVERKTIGPVFHTVFQTALRVGKTVRERTGMNQGKLSVASVAVDLAREVFDTFADKTVLVIGAGKMGDLTLQHLKALNPGRILITNRNPERAEAAATRWNAQAVPFDRLGQALIEADLVVSTTAAAEPVVSFDQYVRVQRARRNRLSLILDIAIPRDFDPRIGDLDQVTLYHVDDLRAQADQNRLR
;
A
#
# COMPACT_ATOMS: atom_id res chain seq x y z
N MET A 1 -32.95 -8.42 13.09
CA MET A 1 -31.92 -7.57 12.45
C MET A 1 -31.01 -8.53 11.71
N ARG A 2 -30.82 -8.33 10.41
CA ARG A 2 -30.03 -9.20 9.54
C ARG A 2 -28.85 -8.41 9.00
N LEU A 3 -27.67 -9.01 8.97
CA LEU A 3 -26.49 -8.43 8.32
C LEU A 3 -26.07 -9.30 7.14
N LEU A 4 -25.66 -8.66 6.07
CA LEU A 4 -25.19 -9.29 4.85
C LEU A 4 -23.93 -8.58 4.37
N ALA A 5 -22.91 -9.35 4.01
CA ALA A 5 -21.79 -8.88 3.21
C ALA A 5 -21.71 -9.76 1.96
N VAL A 6 -21.75 -9.16 0.77
CA VAL A 6 -21.60 -9.88 -0.50
C VAL A 6 -20.53 -9.18 -1.34
N GLY A 7 -19.66 -9.96 -1.95
CA GLY A 7 -18.61 -9.38 -2.78
C GLY A 7 -17.68 -10.40 -3.41
N VAL A 8 -16.68 -9.85 -4.09
CA VAL A 8 -15.55 -10.59 -4.65
C VAL A 8 -14.26 -10.07 -4.04
N ASP A 9 -13.26 -10.93 -3.96
CA ASP A 9 -11.90 -10.57 -3.57
C ASP A 9 -10.85 -11.31 -4.41
N HIS A 10 -9.58 -11.02 -4.15
CA HIS A 10 -8.46 -11.62 -4.87
C HIS A 10 -8.35 -13.15 -4.75
N ARG A 11 -9.03 -13.79 -3.79
CA ARG A 11 -9.04 -15.25 -3.61
C ARG A 11 -10.16 -15.91 -4.41
N SER A 12 -11.29 -15.21 -4.51
CA SER A 12 -12.52 -15.71 -5.12
C SER A 12 -12.64 -15.37 -6.62
N ALA A 13 -12.07 -14.26 -7.07
CA ALA A 13 -12.21 -13.76 -8.44
C ALA A 13 -10.89 -13.30 -9.06
N PRO A 14 -10.69 -13.46 -10.39
CA PRO A 14 -9.55 -12.88 -11.10
C PRO A 14 -9.64 -11.34 -11.17
N ALA A 15 -8.53 -10.67 -11.51
CA ALA A 15 -8.46 -9.21 -11.53
C ALA A 15 -9.51 -8.57 -12.47
N SER A 16 -9.72 -9.15 -13.65
CA SER A 16 -10.69 -8.67 -14.64
C SER A 16 -12.13 -8.60 -14.09
N VAL A 17 -12.52 -9.55 -13.24
CA VAL A 17 -13.84 -9.57 -12.60
C VAL A 17 -13.94 -8.48 -11.54
N ARG A 18 -12.90 -8.30 -10.73
CA ARG A 18 -12.87 -7.26 -9.70
C ARG A 18 -12.86 -5.85 -10.31
N GLU A 19 -12.13 -5.67 -11.41
CA GLU A 19 -12.10 -4.41 -12.18
C GLU A 19 -13.46 -4.08 -12.78
N ALA A 20 -14.16 -5.08 -13.34
CA ALA A 20 -15.50 -4.90 -13.89
C ALA A 20 -16.52 -4.47 -12.82
N LEU A 21 -16.36 -4.92 -11.59
CA LEU A 21 -17.23 -4.59 -10.45
C LEU A 21 -16.74 -3.39 -9.62
N ALA A 22 -15.59 -2.78 -9.94
CA ALA A 22 -15.01 -1.75 -9.10
C ALA A 22 -15.88 -0.48 -9.05
N PHE A 23 -16.08 0.05 -7.84
CA PHE A 23 -16.66 1.37 -7.59
C PHE A 23 -15.53 2.41 -7.48
N ASP A 24 -15.05 2.90 -8.61
CA ASP A 24 -14.16 4.06 -8.72
C ASP A 24 -14.95 5.38 -8.60
N GLU A 25 -14.33 6.51 -8.25
CA GLU A 25 -15.01 7.79 -8.38
C GLU A 25 -15.10 8.17 -9.88
N PRO A 26 -16.28 8.58 -10.41
CA PRO A 26 -17.51 9.01 -9.72
C PRO A 26 -18.57 7.91 -9.47
N LYS A 27 -18.32 6.64 -9.87
CA LYS A 27 -19.27 5.53 -9.70
C LYS A 27 -19.53 5.20 -8.23
N TYR A 28 -18.57 5.37 -7.33
CA TYR A 28 -18.74 5.11 -5.91
C TYR A 28 -19.93 5.88 -5.32
N THR A 29 -19.97 7.19 -5.59
CA THR A 29 -21.09 8.06 -5.20
C THR A 29 -22.42 7.54 -5.73
N ARG A 30 -22.49 7.31 -7.05
CA ARG A 30 -23.71 6.83 -7.72
C ARG A 30 -24.15 5.46 -7.23
N GLY A 31 -23.20 4.58 -6.91
CA GLY A 31 -23.45 3.23 -6.42
C GLY A 31 -24.11 3.22 -5.06
N LEU A 32 -23.60 4.03 -4.12
CA LEU A 32 -24.23 4.18 -2.80
C LEU A 32 -25.65 4.74 -2.89
N GLU A 33 -25.86 5.76 -3.73
CA GLU A 33 -27.18 6.34 -3.95
C GLU A 33 -28.15 5.34 -4.59
N ALA A 34 -27.69 4.60 -5.61
CA ALA A 34 -28.49 3.59 -6.27
C ALA A 34 -28.85 2.44 -5.31
N LEU A 35 -27.90 1.94 -4.53
CA LEU A 35 -28.17 0.92 -3.50
C LEU A 35 -29.21 1.40 -2.48
N ALA A 36 -29.10 2.66 -2.03
CA ALA A 36 -30.04 3.24 -1.07
C ALA A 36 -31.46 3.39 -1.65
N GLN A 37 -31.57 3.62 -2.97
CA GLN A 37 -32.85 3.68 -3.68
C GLN A 37 -33.44 2.29 -3.91
N THR A 38 -32.62 1.31 -4.30
CA THR A 38 -33.04 -0.07 -4.58
C THR A 38 -33.41 -0.82 -3.30
N PHE A 39 -32.67 -0.62 -2.22
CA PHE A 39 -32.84 -1.31 -0.94
C PHE A 39 -33.10 -0.34 0.22
N PRO A 40 -34.22 0.42 0.18
CA PRO A 40 -34.49 1.46 1.14
C PRO A 40 -34.67 0.90 2.57
N GLY A 41 -34.30 1.71 3.56
CA GLY A 41 -34.42 1.35 4.98
C GLY A 41 -33.30 0.44 5.51
N ASN A 42 -32.33 0.08 4.67
CA ASN A 42 -31.13 -0.62 5.09
C ASN A 42 -29.94 0.34 5.28
N GLU A 43 -29.05 -0.01 6.19
CA GLU A 43 -27.74 0.58 6.31
C GLU A 43 -26.81 -0.01 5.24
N LEU A 44 -26.00 0.82 4.59
CA LEU A 44 -25.21 0.45 3.41
C LEU A 44 -23.78 0.99 3.50
N VAL A 45 -22.80 0.12 3.22
CA VAL A 45 -21.40 0.50 3.03
C VAL A 45 -20.82 -0.26 1.84
N ILE A 46 -20.11 0.45 0.96
CA ILE A 46 -19.34 -0.16 -0.14
C ILE A 46 -17.85 -0.11 0.23
N LEU A 47 -17.18 -1.26 0.21
CA LEU A 47 -15.72 -1.37 0.31
C LEU A 47 -15.17 -1.81 -1.05
N SER A 48 -14.63 -0.84 -1.80
CA SER A 48 -14.06 -1.05 -3.13
C SER A 48 -12.57 -0.73 -3.11
N THR A 49 -11.73 -1.70 -3.45
CA THR A 49 -10.27 -1.59 -3.56
C THR A 49 -9.78 -2.35 -4.80
N CYS A 50 -8.49 -2.32 -5.10
CA CYS A 50 -7.92 -3.15 -6.18
C CYS A 50 -8.04 -4.66 -5.93
N ASN A 51 -8.21 -5.07 -4.67
CA ASN A 51 -8.19 -6.47 -4.24
C ASN A 51 -9.56 -6.99 -3.78
N ARG A 52 -10.57 -6.13 -3.64
CA ARG A 52 -11.92 -6.53 -3.27
C ARG A 52 -12.98 -5.52 -3.66
N VAL A 53 -14.18 -6.02 -3.91
CA VAL A 53 -15.40 -5.23 -4.00
C VAL A 53 -16.45 -5.90 -3.14
N GLU A 54 -16.87 -5.24 -2.07
CA GLU A 54 -17.81 -5.77 -1.09
C GLU A 54 -18.90 -4.75 -0.78
N ILE A 55 -20.14 -5.23 -0.73
CA ILE A 55 -21.32 -4.47 -0.32
C ILE A 55 -21.81 -5.04 1.00
N TYR A 56 -21.94 -4.17 2.00
CA TYR A 56 -22.44 -4.49 3.33
C TYR A 56 -23.84 -3.89 3.49
N LEU A 57 -24.80 -4.71 3.92
CA LEU A 57 -26.18 -4.32 4.23
C LEU A 57 -26.61 -4.75 5.63
N ALA A 58 -27.29 -3.88 6.36
CA ALA A 58 -27.93 -4.22 7.63
C ALA A 58 -29.33 -3.62 7.74
N GLY A 59 -30.29 -4.40 8.24
CA GLY A 59 -31.69 -3.97 8.33
C GLY A 59 -32.60 -5.00 8.97
N SER A 60 -33.91 -4.81 8.80
CA SER A 60 -34.89 -5.81 9.24
C SER A 60 -34.72 -7.09 8.40
N SER A 61 -35.17 -8.23 8.92
CA SER A 61 -35.03 -9.50 8.20
C SER A 61 -35.80 -9.52 6.87
N GLU A 62 -36.84 -8.69 6.77
CA GLU A 62 -37.68 -8.54 5.57
C GLU A 62 -37.11 -7.51 4.57
N SER A 63 -36.29 -6.56 5.03
CA SER A 63 -35.75 -5.48 4.18
C SER A 63 -34.40 -5.78 3.56
N VAL A 64 -33.59 -6.64 4.19
CA VAL A 64 -32.25 -6.97 3.71
C VAL A 64 -32.37 -7.94 2.52
N PRO A 65 -31.86 -7.57 1.33
CA PRO A 65 -31.94 -8.42 0.15
C PRO A 65 -31.15 -9.73 0.35
N ASP A 66 -31.42 -10.71 -0.50
CA ASP A 66 -30.54 -11.87 -0.65
C ASP A 66 -29.38 -11.55 -1.61
N ALA A 67 -28.52 -12.55 -1.84
CA ALA A 67 -27.38 -12.40 -2.73
C ALA A 67 -27.81 -12.24 -4.20
N ASP A 68 -28.92 -12.87 -4.60
CA ASP A 68 -29.41 -12.83 -5.99
C ASP A 68 -29.92 -11.42 -6.35
N ALA A 69 -30.64 -10.76 -5.46
CA ALA A 69 -31.04 -9.36 -5.65
C ALA A 69 -29.83 -8.40 -5.77
N LEU A 70 -28.70 -8.71 -5.10
CA LEU A 70 -27.46 -7.95 -5.27
C LEU A 70 -26.76 -8.28 -6.60
N VAL A 71 -26.87 -9.50 -7.11
CA VAL A 71 -26.40 -9.84 -8.47
C VAL A 71 -27.15 -8.99 -9.49
N ASP A 72 -28.48 -8.94 -9.41
CA ASP A 72 -29.31 -8.15 -10.32
C ASP A 72 -28.94 -6.66 -10.25
N PHE A 73 -28.76 -6.12 -9.04
CA PHE A 73 -28.27 -4.75 -8.87
C PHE A 73 -26.92 -4.51 -9.54
N LEU A 74 -25.94 -5.42 -9.36
CA LEU A 74 -24.60 -5.29 -9.93
C LEU A 74 -24.61 -5.39 -11.46
N VAL A 75 -25.47 -6.26 -12.02
CA VAL A 75 -25.71 -6.36 -13.47
C VAL A 75 -26.20 -5.02 -14.01
N ASP A 76 -27.25 -4.48 -13.40
CA ASP A 76 -27.89 -3.24 -13.85
C ASP A 76 -26.96 -2.02 -13.68
N PHE A 77 -26.25 -1.94 -12.55
CA PHE A 77 -25.40 -0.80 -12.24
C PHE A 77 -24.13 -0.75 -13.09
N HIS A 78 -23.44 -1.90 -13.26
CA HIS A 78 -22.19 -1.96 -14.02
C HIS A 78 -22.39 -2.24 -15.51
N GLY A 79 -23.57 -2.70 -15.93
CA GLY A 79 -23.84 -3.08 -17.31
C GLY A 79 -23.07 -4.32 -17.75
N VAL A 80 -22.82 -5.25 -16.83
CA VAL A 80 -22.07 -6.50 -17.07
C VAL A 80 -22.98 -7.70 -16.89
N ARG A 81 -22.72 -8.78 -17.63
CA ARG A 81 -23.54 -9.99 -17.53
C ARG A 81 -23.23 -10.76 -16.24
N SER A 82 -24.24 -11.35 -15.62
CA SER A 82 -24.09 -12.09 -14.35
C SER A 82 -23.10 -13.26 -14.48
N GLU A 83 -23.00 -13.92 -15.65
CA GLU A 83 -22.07 -15.04 -15.84
C GLU A 83 -20.59 -14.63 -15.69
N LEU A 84 -20.28 -13.33 -15.79
CA LEU A 84 -18.93 -12.82 -15.57
C LEU A 84 -18.49 -12.95 -14.10
N PHE A 85 -19.41 -12.81 -13.15
CA PHE A 85 -19.03 -12.61 -11.75
C PHE A 85 -19.85 -13.42 -10.72
N ALA A 86 -21.07 -13.87 -11.05
CA ALA A 86 -21.97 -14.51 -10.09
C ALA A 86 -21.34 -15.75 -9.43
N GLY A 87 -20.62 -16.57 -10.21
CA GLY A 87 -19.90 -17.75 -9.70
C GLY A 87 -18.69 -17.44 -8.80
N HIS A 88 -18.28 -16.17 -8.72
CA HIS A 88 -17.18 -15.69 -7.88
C HIS A 88 -17.65 -14.98 -6.61
N LEU A 89 -18.95 -14.68 -6.48
CA LEU A 89 -19.46 -13.98 -5.30
C LEU A 89 -19.41 -14.86 -4.06
N VAL A 90 -19.00 -14.25 -2.96
CA VAL A 90 -19.04 -14.86 -1.63
C VAL A 90 -19.99 -14.04 -0.76
N SER A 91 -20.90 -14.73 -0.08
CA SER A 91 -21.83 -14.12 0.88
C SER A 91 -21.49 -14.53 2.31
N TYR A 92 -21.58 -13.56 3.22
CA TYR A 92 -21.47 -13.75 4.65
C TYR A 92 -22.71 -13.17 5.33
N HIS A 93 -23.24 -13.90 6.32
CA HIS A 93 -24.46 -13.53 7.02
C HIS A 93 -24.19 -13.30 8.51
N ASP A 94 -24.83 -12.29 9.08
CA ASP A 94 -24.87 -12.01 10.52
C ASP A 94 -23.47 -11.99 11.17
N GLU A 95 -23.20 -12.88 12.12
CA GLU A 95 -21.89 -12.99 12.77
C GLU A 95 -20.76 -13.28 11.77
N GLY A 96 -21.06 -14.02 10.70
CA GLY A 96 -20.12 -14.27 9.61
C GLY A 96 -19.72 -12.98 8.90
N ALA A 97 -20.66 -12.07 8.66
CA ALA A 97 -20.40 -10.77 8.02
C ALA A 97 -19.55 -9.86 8.92
N VAL A 98 -19.85 -9.84 10.23
CA VAL A 98 -19.06 -9.08 11.22
C VAL A 98 -17.65 -9.66 11.33
N GLY A 99 -17.53 -10.98 11.47
CA GLY A 99 -16.25 -11.68 11.55
C GLY A 99 -15.41 -11.47 10.29
N HIS A 100 -16.03 -11.50 9.11
CA HIS A 100 -15.40 -11.17 7.83
C HIS A 100 -14.80 -9.77 7.84
N LEU A 101 -15.62 -8.75 8.16
CA LEU A 101 -15.14 -7.37 8.23
C LEU A 101 -13.98 -7.20 9.22
N PHE A 102 -14.01 -7.90 10.37
CA PHE A 102 -12.93 -7.84 11.35
C PHE A 102 -11.64 -8.43 10.80
N ARG A 103 -11.69 -9.57 10.09
CA ARG A 103 -10.52 -10.16 9.44
C ARG A 103 -9.99 -9.26 8.31
N VAL A 104 -10.87 -8.63 7.54
CA VAL A 104 -10.50 -7.64 6.51
C VAL A 104 -9.82 -6.42 7.14
N ALA A 105 -10.41 -5.82 8.18
CA ALA A 105 -9.84 -4.67 8.88
C ALA A 105 -8.51 -5.00 9.58
N ALA A 106 -8.33 -6.24 10.02
CA ALA A 106 -7.09 -6.78 10.57
C ALA A 106 -6.07 -7.20 9.50
N SER A 107 -6.36 -7.03 8.21
CA SER A 107 -5.48 -7.40 7.09
C SER A 107 -5.17 -8.89 7.00
N LEU A 108 -6.00 -9.75 7.57
CA LEU A 108 -5.85 -11.22 7.54
C LEU A 108 -6.34 -11.82 6.23
N GLU A 109 -7.13 -11.06 5.48
CA GLU A 109 -7.69 -11.48 4.19
C GLU A 109 -7.18 -10.61 3.05
N SER A 110 -6.07 -9.90 3.25
CA SER A 110 -5.38 -9.12 2.24
C SER A 110 -4.41 -10.00 1.45
N LEU A 111 -4.13 -9.62 0.19
CA LEU A 111 -3.13 -10.30 -0.64
C LEU A 111 -1.75 -10.31 0.05
N VAL A 112 -1.42 -9.20 0.71
CA VAL A 112 -0.26 -9.08 1.60
C VAL A 112 -0.74 -9.02 3.05
N LEU A 113 -0.38 -10.02 3.85
CA LEU A 113 -0.79 -10.09 5.25
C LEU A 113 -0.23 -8.91 6.05
N GLY A 114 -1.09 -8.22 6.78
CA GLY A 114 -0.70 -7.04 7.57
C GLY A 114 -0.47 -5.77 6.75
N GLU A 115 -0.95 -5.70 5.50
CA GLU A 115 -0.85 -4.48 4.69
C GLU A 115 -1.47 -3.27 5.41
N GLY A 116 -0.72 -2.18 5.46
CA GLY A 116 -1.12 -1.03 6.26
C GLY A 116 -2.37 -0.30 5.75
N GLN A 117 -2.70 -0.50 4.47
CA GLN A 117 -3.64 0.31 3.69
C GLN A 117 -5.11 -0.10 3.87
N ILE A 118 -5.42 -1.40 4.04
CA ILE A 118 -6.80 -1.88 4.13
C ILE A 118 -7.57 -1.30 5.33
N LEU A 119 -6.92 -1.18 6.50
CA LEU A 119 -7.52 -0.51 7.66
C LEU A 119 -7.84 0.97 7.37
N GLY A 120 -7.05 1.61 6.51
CA GLY A 120 -7.34 2.94 5.98
C GLY A 120 -8.54 2.93 5.06
N GLN A 121 -8.60 2.00 4.10
CA GLN A 121 -9.70 1.87 3.15
C GLN A 121 -11.04 1.55 3.85
N VAL A 122 -11.04 0.69 4.86
CA VAL A 122 -12.22 0.43 5.71
C VAL A 122 -12.66 1.71 6.43
N ARG A 123 -11.72 2.54 6.89
CA ARG A 123 -12.03 3.84 7.51
C ARG A 123 -12.65 4.81 6.50
N GLU A 124 -12.12 4.87 5.29
CA GLU A 124 -12.67 5.76 4.25
C GLU A 124 -14.04 5.29 3.77
N ALA A 125 -14.27 3.98 3.59
CA ALA A 125 -15.59 3.42 3.29
C ALA A 125 -16.62 3.77 4.38
N TYR A 126 -16.23 3.62 5.66
CA TYR A 126 -17.06 4.03 6.79
C TYR A 126 -17.36 5.55 6.77
N ARG A 127 -16.35 6.40 6.53
CA ARG A 127 -16.53 7.86 6.47
C ARG A 127 -17.47 8.26 5.34
N ALA A 128 -17.28 7.69 4.15
CA ALA A 128 -18.13 7.97 3.00
C ALA A 128 -19.60 7.60 3.28
N ALA A 129 -19.84 6.46 3.94
CA ALA A 129 -21.19 6.05 4.33
C ALA A 129 -21.81 6.97 5.41
N VAL A 130 -21.01 7.49 6.36
CA VAL A 130 -21.45 8.51 7.33
C VAL A 130 -21.82 9.81 6.63
N GLU A 131 -20.94 10.34 5.78
CA GLU A 131 -21.14 11.61 5.07
C GLU A 131 -22.38 11.59 4.19
N ARG A 132 -22.65 10.44 3.57
CA ARG A 132 -23.80 10.22 2.68
C ARG A 132 -25.05 9.72 3.41
N LYS A 133 -25.00 9.57 4.73
CA LYS A 133 -26.11 9.12 5.58
C LYS A 133 -26.69 7.76 5.16
N THR A 134 -25.86 6.89 4.59
CA THR A 134 -26.26 5.52 4.23
C THR A 134 -25.99 4.54 5.36
N ILE A 135 -25.22 4.93 6.38
CA ILE A 135 -24.96 4.11 7.57
C ILE A 135 -25.96 4.42 8.68
N GLY A 136 -26.30 3.43 9.50
CA GLY A 136 -27.14 3.60 10.71
C GLY A 136 -26.43 3.08 11.96
N PRO A 137 -27.16 2.90 13.08
CA PRO A 137 -26.56 2.55 14.38
C PRO A 137 -25.85 1.19 14.38
N VAL A 138 -26.30 0.22 13.58
CA VAL A 138 -25.73 -1.13 13.55
C VAL A 138 -24.33 -1.10 12.93
N PHE A 139 -24.21 -0.65 11.69
CA PHE A 139 -22.94 -0.53 11.00
C PHE A 139 -22.06 0.56 11.55
N HIS A 140 -22.61 1.61 12.16
CA HIS A 140 -21.79 2.55 12.92
C HIS A 140 -20.99 1.82 14.02
N THR A 141 -21.67 0.97 14.79
CA THR A 141 -21.03 0.18 15.86
C THR A 141 -20.09 -0.89 15.28
N VAL A 142 -20.52 -1.63 14.26
CA VAL A 142 -19.74 -2.72 13.66
C VAL A 142 -18.45 -2.19 12.99
N PHE A 143 -18.52 -1.14 12.17
CA PHE A 143 -17.33 -0.60 11.51
C PHE A 143 -16.36 0.07 12.48
N GLN A 144 -16.85 0.80 13.50
CA GLN A 144 -15.95 1.32 14.54
C GLN A 144 -15.27 0.19 15.32
N THR A 145 -15.99 -0.88 15.62
CA THR A 145 -15.42 -2.06 16.26
C THR A 145 -14.40 -2.73 15.36
N ALA A 146 -14.67 -2.88 14.07
CA ALA A 146 -13.74 -3.42 13.08
C ALA A 146 -12.44 -2.61 13.03
N LEU A 147 -12.54 -1.28 13.02
CA LEU A 147 -11.37 -0.38 13.07
C LEU A 147 -10.55 -0.57 14.36
N ARG A 148 -11.23 -0.76 15.51
CA ARG A 148 -10.58 -1.01 16.80
C ARG A 148 -9.93 -2.39 16.85
N VAL A 149 -10.59 -3.41 16.32
CA VAL A 149 -10.06 -4.77 16.21
C VAL A 149 -8.83 -4.78 15.31
N GLY A 150 -8.90 -4.18 14.12
CA GLY A 150 -7.76 -4.07 13.22
C GLY A 150 -6.57 -3.34 13.86
N LYS A 151 -6.82 -2.26 14.64
CA LYS A 151 -5.78 -1.58 15.43
C LYS A 151 -5.19 -2.49 16.51
N THR A 152 -6.05 -3.14 17.30
CA THR A 152 -5.64 -4.05 18.40
C THR A 152 -4.82 -5.22 17.88
N VAL A 153 -5.25 -5.87 16.80
CA VAL A 153 -4.52 -6.97 16.17
C VAL A 153 -3.15 -6.47 15.73
N ARG A 154 -3.08 -5.33 15.04
CA ARG A 154 -1.79 -4.76 14.59
C ARG A 154 -0.84 -4.40 15.73
N GLU A 155 -1.36 -3.89 16.85
CA GLU A 155 -0.58 -3.55 18.05
C GLU A 155 -0.09 -4.79 18.80
N ARG A 156 -0.95 -5.81 18.96
CA ARG A 156 -0.65 -7.00 19.77
C ARG A 156 0.12 -8.08 19.03
N THR A 157 -0.01 -8.16 17.71
CA THR A 157 0.63 -9.22 16.90
C THR A 157 1.87 -8.72 16.16
N GLY A 158 2.14 -7.41 16.17
CA GLY A 158 3.18 -6.85 15.33
C GLY A 158 2.88 -6.91 13.83
N MET A 159 1.65 -7.20 13.37
CA MET A 159 1.31 -7.14 11.93
C MET A 159 1.58 -5.77 11.29
N ASN A 160 1.62 -4.70 12.10
CA ASN A 160 2.10 -3.37 11.71
C ASN A 160 3.57 -3.33 11.27
N GLN A 161 4.32 -4.40 11.49
CA GLN A 161 5.67 -4.55 10.99
C GLN A 161 5.73 -4.55 9.46
N GLY A 162 4.62 -4.54 8.72
CA GLY A 162 4.66 -4.30 7.27
C GLY A 162 5.32 -2.97 6.88
N LYS A 163 5.17 -1.91 7.69
CA LYS A 163 5.95 -0.66 7.52
C LYS A 163 7.38 -0.77 8.05
N LEU A 164 7.58 -1.62 9.07
CA LEU A 164 8.91 -2.00 9.52
C LEU A 164 9.60 -2.94 8.51
N SER A 165 8.88 -3.58 7.58
CA SER A 165 9.40 -4.71 6.77
C SER A 165 10.21 -4.27 5.57
N VAL A 166 9.76 -3.26 4.81
CA VAL A 166 10.58 -2.73 3.71
C VAL A 166 11.81 -2.02 4.26
N ALA A 167 11.66 -1.25 5.34
CA ALA A 167 12.78 -0.56 5.99
C ALA A 167 13.73 -1.50 6.76
N SER A 168 13.23 -2.60 7.34
CA SER A 168 14.06 -3.62 7.99
C SER A 168 14.73 -4.51 6.97
N VAL A 169 14.02 -4.96 5.93
CA VAL A 169 14.60 -5.71 4.81
C VAL A 169 15.65 -4.87 4.10
N ALA A 170 15.43 -3.57 3.93
CA ALA A 170 16.45 -2.64 3.45
C ALA A 170 17.73 -2.69 4.31
N VAL A 171 17.60 -2.76 5.64
CA VAL A 171 18.73 -2.92 6.56
C VAL A 171 19.38 -4.29 6.43
N ASP A 172 18.59 -5.35 6.34
CA ASP A 172 19.09 -6.73 6.24
C ASP A 172 19.86 -6.92 4.92
N LEU A 173 19.29 -6.47 3.80
CA LEU A 173 19.96 -6.42 2.50
C LEU A 173 21.24 -5.59 2.52
N ALA A 174 21.22 -4.44 3.21
CA ALA A 174 22.42 -3.64 3.36
C ALA A 174 23.52 -4.41 4.12
N ARG A 175 23.16 -5.20 5.13
CA ARG A 175 24.10 -6.05 5.89
C ARG A 175 24.58 -7.27 5.10
N GLU A 176 23.81 -7.76 4.14
CA GLU A 176 24.25 -8.81 3.21
C GLU A 176 25.30 -8.29 2.22
N VAL A 177 25.23 -7.01 1.84
CA VAL A 177 26.16 -6.38 0.90
C VAL A 177 27.38 -5.78 1.59
N PHE A 178 27.23 -5.20 2.78
CA PHE A 178 28.29 -4.50 3.49
C PHE A 178 28.49 -5.01 4.92
N ASP A 179 29.74 -5.36 5.24
CA ASP A 179 30.12 -5.79 6.60
C ASP A 179 30.14 -4.63 7.60
N THR A 180 30.50 -3.43 7.15
CA THR A 180 30.61 -2.22 7.97
C THR A 180 30.06 -1.00 7.24
N PHE A 181 29.58 -0.03 8.02
CA PHE A 181 28.94 1.18 7.50
C PHE A 181 29.68 2.47 7.85
N ALA A 182 30.64 2.43 8.78
CA ALA A 182 31.34 3.62 9.27
C ALA A 182 32.11 4.39 8.16
N ASP A 183 32.49 3.72 7.08
CA ASP A 183 33.14 4.29 5.89
C ASP A 183 32.17 4.48 4.70
N LYS A 184 30.89 4.13 4.88
CA LYS A 184 29.88 4.14 3.81
C LYS A 184 29.12 5.45 3.76
N THR A 185 28.79 5.86 2.54
CA THR A 185 27.94 7.03 2.28
C THR A 185 26.54 6.57 1.87
N VAL A 186 25.53 7.00 2.61
CA VAL A 186 24.11 6.77 2.29
C VAL A 186 23.54 8.00 1.58
N LEU A 187 22.93 7.83 0.42
CA LEU A 187 22.20 8.88 -0.29
C LEU A 187 20.70 8.60 -0.26
N VAL A 188 19.91 9.60 0.15
CA VAL A 188 18.45 9.57 0.07
C VAL A 188 17.98 10.54 -1.00
N ILE A 189 17.23 10.04 -1.97
CA ILE A 189 16.59 10.82 -3.04
C ILE A 189 15.11 10.94 -2.70
N GLY A 190 14.67 12.16 -2.40
CA GLY A 190 13.35 12.46 -1.88
C GLY A 190 13.35 12.76 -0.39
N ALA A 191 12.19 13.18 0.12
CA ALA A 191 11.98 13.54 1.53
C ALA A 191 10.57 13.10 1.99
N GLY A 192 10.14 11.93 1.51
CA GLY A 192 8.83 11.35 1.83
C GLY A 192 8.86 10.56 3.14
N LYS A 193 7.67 10.25 3.67
CA LYS A 193 7.52 9.46 4.90
C LYS A 193 8.20 8.08 4.84
N MET A 194 8.26 7.44 3.66
CA MET A 194 8.96 6.17 3.49
C MET A 194 10.48 6.33 3.52
N GLY A 195 11.01 7.42 2.95
CA GLY A 195 12.44 7.73 3.01
C GLY A 195 12.88 8.01 4.44
N ASP A 196 12.09 8.79 5.18
CA ASP A 196 12.30 9.04 6.61
C ASP A 196 12.35 7.75 7.44
N LEU A 197 11.40 6.84 7.22
CA LEU A 197 11.36 5.58 7.95
C LEU A 197 12.56 4.71 7.61
N THR A 198 12.88 4.54 6.33
CA THR A 198 14.04 3.75 5.88
C THR A 198 15.34 4.35 6.45
N LEU A 199 15.46 5.68 6.45
CA LEU A 199 16.62 6.37 7.00
C LEU A 199 16.74 6.20 8.51
N GLN A 200 15.62 6.17 9.25
CA GLN A 200 15.62 5.87 10.69
C GLN A 200 16.31 4.53 10.98
N HIS A 201 16.02 3.52 10.17
CA HIS A 201 16.57 2.17 10.29
C HIS A 201 18.04 2.11 9.83
N LEU A 202 18.37 2.71 8.69
CA LEU A 202 19.75 2.75 8.19
C LEU A 202 20.68 3.55 9.10
N LYS A 203 20.19 4.60 9.77
CA LYS A 203 20.99 5.36 10.73
C LYS A 203 21.44 4.50 11.92
N ALA A 204 20.67 3.47 12.30
CA ALA A 204 21.08 2.52 13.34
C ALA A 204 22.30 1.67 12.95
N LEU A 205 22.68 1.64 11.66
CA LEU A 205 23.90 1.02 11.17
C LEU A 205 25.14 1.92 11.35
N ASN A 206 24.96 3.18 11.78
CA ASN A 206 26.01 4.19 11.92
C ASN A 206 26.83 4.42 10.63
N PRO A 207 26.18 4.84 9.53
CA PRO A 207 26.90 5.18 8.31
C PRO A 207 27.81 6.39 8.52
N GLY A 208 28.96 6.40 7.85
CA GLY A 208 29.93 7.50 7.94
C GLY A 208 29.37 8.83 7.47
N ARG A 209 28.56 8.83 6.40
CA ARG A 209 27.89 10.03 5.87
C ARG A 209 26.48 9.71 5.40
N ILE A 210 25.59 10.68 5.57
CA ILE A 210 24.23 10.66 5.02
C ILE A 210 24.04 11.92 4.18
N LEU A 211 23.70 11.73 2.91
CA LEU A 211 23.37 12.78 1.94
C LEU A 211 21.88 12.72 1.65
N ILE A 212 21.22 13.88 1.56
CA ILE A 212 19.80 13.97 1.19
C ILE A 212 19.65 14.94 0.04
N THR A 213 18.93 14.55 -1.00
CA THR A 213 18.62 15.42 -2.13
C THR A 213 17.14 15.38 -2.48
N ASN A 214 16.60 16.51 -2.93
CA ASN A 214 15.20 16.65 -3.32
C ASN A 214 15.09 17.76 -4.37
N ARG A 215 14.18 17.62 -5.34
CA ARG A 215 13.88 18.67 -6.32
C ARG A 215 13.47 19.98 -5.66
N ASN A 216 12.81 19.92 -4.50
CA ASN A 216 12.56 21.08 -3.66
C ASN A 216 13.71 21.20 -2.61
N PRO A 217 14.55 22.23 -2.70
CA PRO A 217 15.71 22.38 -1.81
C PRO A 217 15.32 22.57 -0.33
N GLU A 218 14.24 23.29 -0.04
CA GLU A 218 13.75 23.48 1.33
C GLU A 218 13.38 22.14 1.99
N ARG A 219 12.79 21.22 1.21
CA ARG A 219 12.49 19.86 1.70
C ARG A 219 13.75 19.05 1.97
N ALA A 220 14.79 19.19 1.14
CA ALA A 220 16.07 18.53 1.37
C ALA A 220 16.75 19.06 2.65
N GLU A 221 16.76 20.38 2.85
CA GLU A 221 17.34 21.03 4.03
C GLU A 221 16.60 20.67 5.32
N ALA A 222 15.26 20.69 5.30
CA ALA A 222 14.45 20.30 6.44
C ALA A 222 14.70 18.83 6.85
N ALA A 223 14.76 17.93 5.87
CA ALA A 223 15.08 16.53 6.11
C ALA A 223 16.52 16.34 6.62
N ALA A 224 17.49 17.03 6.01
CA ALA A 224 18.89 16.97 6.41
C ALA A 224 19.09 17.43 7.86
N THR A 225 18.43 18.53 8.25
CA THR A 225 18.43 19.03 9.63
C THR A 225 17.85 18.00 10.59
N ARG A 226 16.69 17.44 10.26
CA ARG A 226 16.01 16.42 11.09
C ARG A 226 16.87 15.18 11.31
N TRP A 227 17.62 14.76 10.30
CA TRP A 227 18.40 13.52 10.34
C TRP A 227 19.88 13.73 10.70
N ASN A 228 20.33 14.96 10.94
CA ASN A 228 21.74 15.33 11.07
C ASN A 228 22.56 14.81 9.87
N ALA A 229 22.04 15.07 8.67
CA ALA A 229 22.59 14.69 7.39
C ALA A 229 23.00 15.93 6.59
N GLN A 230 23.64 15.73 5.45
CA GLN A 230 24.03 16.80 4.54
C GLN A 230 23.01 16.93 3.41
N ALA A 231 22.40 18.11 3.25
CA ALA A 231 21.61 18.40 2.06
C ALA A 231 22.52 18.59 0.85
N VAL A 232 22.16 17.98 -0.28
CA VAL A 232 22.86 18.11 -1.56
C VAL A 232 21.89 18.65 -2.61
N PRO A 233 22.25 19.72 -3.35
CA PRO A 233 21.46 20.22 -4.47
C PRO A 233 21.13 19.13 -5.49
N PHE A 234 19.90 19.13 -6.01
CA PHE A 234 19.41 18.08 -6.92
C PHE A 234 20.14 18.05 -8.27
N ASP A 235 20.62 19.20 -8.74
CA ASP A 235 21.48 19.30 -9.93
C ASP A 235 22.83 18.59 -9.75
N ARG A 236 23.27 18.34 -8.51
CA ARG A 236 24.46 17.55 -8.17
C ARG A 236 24.16 16.07 -7.89
N LEU A 237 22.96 15.58 -8.23
CA LEU A 237 22.58 14.18 -8.04
C LEU A 237 23.61 13.20 -8.61
N GLY A 238 24.18 13.48 -9.79
CA GLY A 238 25.21 12.63 -10.38
C GLY A 238 26.47 12.49 -9.51
N GLN A 239 26.93 13.57 -8.89
CA GLN A 239 28.08 13.53 -7.96
C GLN A 239 27.73 12.78 -6.68
N ALA A 240 26.54 13.03 -6.13
CA ALA A 240 26.08 12.31 -4.95
C ALA A 240 25.97 10.79 -5.19
N LEU A 241 25.50 10.38 -6.37
CA LEU A 241 25.46 8.97 -6.80
C LEU A 241 26.86 8.36 -6.97
N ILE A 242 27.88 9.15 -7.32
CA ILE A 242 29.27 8.69 -7.40
C ILE A 242 29.84 8.43 -5.99
N GLU A 243 29.45 9.24 -5.00
CA GLU A 243 29.90 9.09 -3.61
C GLU A 243 29.17 7.98 -2.84
N ALA A 244 27.90 7.73 -3.17
CA ALA A 244 27.00 6.92 -2.34
C ALA A 244 27.21 5.40 -2.49
N ASP A 245 27.48 4.68 -1.42
CA ASP A 245 27.54 3.21 -1.43
C ASP A 245 26.14 2.59 -1.37
N LEU A 246 25.24 3.25 -0.63
CA LEU A 246 23.84 2.88 -0.48
C LEU A 246 22.94 4.03 -0.91
N VAL A 247 22.00 3.77 -1.82
CA VAL A 247 21.04 4.75 -2.31
C VAL A 247 19.63 4.31 -1.93
N VAL A 248 18.83 5.24 -1.40
CA VAL A 248 17.40 5.04 -1.11
C VAL A 248 16.61 6.07 -1.89
N SER A 249 15.74 5.62 -2.79
CA SER A 249 14.89 6.49 -3.60
C SER A 249 13.43 6.37 -3.21
N THR A 250 12.76 7.51 -3.03
CA THR A 250 11.34 7.57 -2.60
C THR A 250 10.59 8.74 -3.25
N THR A 251 10.93 9.11 -4.49
CA THR A 251 10.25 10.23 -5.13
C THR A 251 8.85 9.86 -5.62
N ALA A 252 8.14 10.86 -6.14
CA ALA A 252 6.84 10.70 -6.79
C ALA A 252 6.91 11.13 -8.26
N ALA A 253 8.08 11.01 -8.88
CA ALA A 253 8.27 11.36 -10.29
C ALA A 253 7.48 10.39 -11.19
N ALA A 254 6.91 10.91 -12.27
CA ALA A 254 6.19 10.10 -13.25
C ALA A 254 7.14 9.31 -14.18
N GLU A 255 8.37 9.80 -14.35
CA GLU A 255 9.44 9.18 -15.12
C GLU A 255 10.65 8.91 -14.22
N PRO A 256 11.49 7.91 -14.55
CA PRO A 256 12.72 7.63 -13.80
C PRO A 256 13.57 8.88 -13.61
N VAL A 257 13.94 9.14 -12.36
CA VAL A 257 14.85 10.22 -11.97
C VAL A 257 16.27 9.95 -12.46
N VAL A 258 16.66 8.68 -12.57
CA VAL A 258 17.98 8.24 -13.01
C VAL A 258 17.83 7.30 -14.18
N SER A 259 18.29 7.76 -15.36
CA SER A 259 18.29 6.94 -16.57
C SER A 259 19.49 5.99 -16.63
N PHE A 260 19.38 4.93 -17.43
CA PHE A 260 20.47 3.98 -17.66
C PHE A 260 21.77 4.67 -18.11
N ASP A 261 21.71 5.54 -19.12
CA ASP A 261 22.91 6.24 -19.65
C ASP A 261 23.55 7.19 -18.63
N GLN A 262 22.74 7.80 -17.76
CA GLN A 262 23.25 8.60 -16.66
C GLN A 262 23.99 7.73 -15.65
N TYR A 263 23.40 6.60 -15.26
CA TYR A 263 23.99 5.73 -14.25
C TYR A 263 25.24 5.00 -14.76
N VAL A 264 25.32 4.64 -16.05
CA VAL A 264 26.55 4.08 -16.64
C VAL A 264 27.74 5.03 -16.46
N ARG A 265 27.53 6.35 -16.60
CA ARG A 265 28.57 7.36 -16.36
C ARG A 265 28.97 7.45 -14.89
N VAL A 266 27.97 7.37 -14.00
CA VAL A 266 28.20 7.29 -12.55
C VAL A 266 29.06 6.07 -12.22
N GLN A 267 28.67 4.88 -12.70
CA GLN A 267 29.36 3.63 -12.38
C GLN A 267 30.81 3.61 -12.85
N ARG A 268 31.08 4.16 -14.05
CA ARG A 268 32.46 4.36 -14.53
C ARG A 268 33.28 5.25 -13.60
N ALA A 269 32.70 6.35 -13.12
CA ALA A 269 33.37 7.27 -12.21
C ALA A 269 33.59 6.67 -10.80
N ARG A 270 32.71 5.73 -10.39
CA ARG A 270 32.83 4.97 -9.12
C ARG A 270 33.94 3.93 -9.12
N ARG A 271 34.60 3.68 -10.26
CA ARG A 271 35.65 2.65 -10.42
C ARG A 271 35.19 1.27 -9.94
N ASN A 272 33.96 0.88 -10.30
CA ASN A 272 33.34 -0.40 -9.97
C ASN A 272 33.21 -0.70 -8.46
N ARG A 273 33.15 0.34 -7.61
CA ARG A 273 32.71 0.16 -6.22
C ARG A 273 31.26 -0.34 -6.19
N LEU A 274 30.99 -1.27 -5.28
CA LEU A 274 29.64 -1.76 -5.01
C LEU A 274 28.66 -0.61 -4.80
N SER A 275 27.48 -0.72 -5.40
CA SER A 275 26.36 0.19 -5.18
C SER A 275 25.10 -0.61 -4.90
N LEU A 276 24.55 -0.44 -3.71
CA LEU A 276 23.23 -0.96 -3.36
C LEU A 276 22.21 0.16 -3.56
N ILE A 277 21.19 -0.10 -4.36
CA ILE A 277 20.11 0.85 -4.66
C ILE A 277 18.80 0.23 -4.22
N LEU A 278 18.10 0.93 -3.33
CA LEU A 278 16.78 0.60 -2.85
C LEU A 278 15.80 1.61 -3.44
N ASP A 279 15.18 1.24 -4.56
CA ASP A 279 14.18 2.05 -5.26
C ASP A 279 12.78 1.75 -4.70
N ILE A 280 12.40 2.52 -3.69
CA ILE A 280 11.13 2.39 -2.97
C ILE A 280 10.07 3.35 -3.57
N ALA A 281 10.35 3.95 -4.73
CA ALA A 281 9.43 4.85 -5.41
C ALA A 281 8.38 4.10 -6.24
N ILE A 282 7.20 4.70 -6.34
CA ILE A 282 6.11 4.24 -7.22
C ILE A 282 5.52 5.49 -7.91
N PRO A 283 5.71 5.70 -9.22
CA PRO A 283 6.55 4.92 -10.16
C PRO A 283 8.05 4.86 -9.82
N ARG A 284 8.79 3.95 -10.46
CA ARG A 284 10.22 3.68 -10.20
C ARG A 284 11.10 4.89 -10.51
N ASP A 285 12.07 5.19 -9.64
CA ASP A 285 13.01 6.29 -9.84
C ASP A 285 14.23 5.89 -10.68
N PHE A 286 14.54 4.60 -10.76
CA PHE A 286 15.69 4.09 -11.51
C PHE A 286 15.23 3.27 -12.71
N ASP A 287 15.91 3.45 -13.84
CA ASP A 287 15.77 2.57 -15.00
C ASP A 287 16.13 1.12 -14.61
N PRO A 288 15.25 0.12 -14.81
CA PRO A 288 15.49 -1.25 -14.37
C PRO A 288 16.78 -1.88 -14.93
N ARG A 289 17.21 -1.46 -16.13
CA ARG A 289 18.45 -1.95 -16.77
C ARG A 289 19.70 -1.65 -15.95
N ILE A 290 19.62 -0.71 -15.00
CA ILE A 290 20.72 -0.39 -14.09
C ILE A 290 21.09 -1.61 -13.22
N GLY A 291 20.12 -2.47 -12.90
CA GLY A 291 20.35 -3.70 -12.15
C GLY A 291 21.21 -4.74 -12.89
N ASP A 292 21.33 -4.62 -14.22
CA ASP A 292 22.15 -5.52 -15.05
C ASP A 292 23.64 -5.12 -15.09
N LEU A 293 24.01 -4.01 -14.45
CA LEU A 293 25.39 -3.52 -14.41
C LEU A 293 26.22 -4.23 -13.34
N ASP A 294 27.48 -4.50 -13.67
CA ASP A 294 28.42 -5.07 -12.71
C ASP A 294 28.57 -4.19 -11.47
N GLN A 295 28.63 -4.83 -10.30
CA GLN A 295 28.80 -4.18 -8.99
C GLN A 295 27.65 -3.24 -8.62
N VAL A 296 26.47 -3.44 -9.21
CA VAL A 296 25.22 -2.75 -8.86
C VAL A 296 24.22 -3.80 -8.39
N THR A 297 23.55 -3.50 -7.29
CA THR A 297 22.41 -4.28 -6.80
C THR A 297 21.23 -3.35 -6.67
N LEU A 298 20.20 -3.55 -7.49
CA LEU A 298 19.00 -2.72 -7.51
C LEU A 298 17.81 -3.55 -7.02
N TYR A 299 17.18 -3.10 -5.95
CA TYR A 299 15.92 -3.64 -5.45
C TYR A 299 14.81 -2.63 -5.63
N HIS A 300 13.68 -3.07 -6.16
CA HIS A 300 12.46 -2.30 -6.20
C HIS A 300 11.58 -2.60 -4.98
N VAL A 301 10.62 -1.72 -4.71
CA VAL A 301 9.67 -1.87 -3.60
C VAL A 301 8.97 -3.24 -3.56
N ASP A 302 8.67 -3.84 -4.72
CA ASP A 302 8.01 -5.13 -4.79
C ASP A 302 8.96 -6.30 -4.43
N ASP A 303 10.25 -6.19 -4.78
CA ASP A 303 11.27 -7.18 -4.37
C ASP A 303 11.45 -7.16 -2.85
N LEU A 304 11.53 -5.96 -2.27
CA LEU A 304 11.63 -5.76 -0.83
C LEU A 304 10.41 -6.31 -0.08
N ARG A 305 9.21 -6.16 -0.67
CA ARG A 305 7.97 -6.74 -0.13
C ARG A 305 7.98 -8.26 -0.20
N ALA A 306 8.38 -8.84 -1.32
CA ALA A 306 8.46 -10.29 -1.48
C ALA A 306 9.41 -10.92 -0.47
N GLN A 307 10.57 -10.30 -0.24
CA GLN A 307 11.55 -10.77 0.75
C GLN A 307 11.07 -10.56 2.20
N ALA A 308 10.39 -9.45 2.47
CA ALA A 308 9.72 -9.22 3.76
C ALA A 308 8.70 -10.33 4.08
N ASP A 309 7.92 -10.74 3.08
CA ASP A 309 6.92 -11.80 3.26
C ASP A 309 7.58 -13.18 3.43
N GLN A 310 8.71 -13.45 2.77
CA GLN A 310 9.49 -14.68 3.00
C GLN A 310 10.11 -14.75 4.40
N ASN A 311 10.67 -13.65 4.91
CA ASN A 311 11.24 -13.58 6.26
C ASN A 311 10.18 -13.73 7.36
N ARG A 312 8.91 -13.46 7.06
CA ARG A 312 7.77 -13.66 7.99
C ARG A 312 7.29 -15.10 8.07
N LEU A 313 7.60 -15.93 7.06
CA LEU A 313 7.21 -17.34 7.00
C LEU A 313 8.27 -18.28 7.62
N ARG A 314 9.45 -17.74 7.98
CA ARG A 314 10.50 -18.42 8.75
C ARG A 314 10.39 -18.08 10.23
#